data_AF-A0ABD2W6S0-F1
#
_entry.id   AF-A0ABD2W6S0-F1
#
_cell.length_a   1.000
_cell.length_b   1.000
_cell.length_c   1.000
_cell.angle_alpha   90.00
_cell.angle_beta   90.00
_cell.angle_gamma   90.00
#
_symmetry.space_group_name_H-M   'P 1'
#
loop_
_entity.id
_entity.type
_entity.pdbx_description
1 polymer ?
#
loop_
_entity_poly.entity_id
_entity_poly.type
_entity_poly.pdbx_seq_one_letter_code
_entity_poly.pdbx_strand_id
1 'polypeptide(L)'
;MHVICNRKVDDDIIEIFFKAIDDTQQTVQIDALDNDNRTPLQLAASNFLPHTIDVLLDRGADLSSFVFPTENIFTFGGFTASYCPDCHFKLRLASGTLAVFERLEKRGYELTQNDVLQISKLFANYKLFEKSVDLDKSWYDDEEFASRAKKCMVKPDLSLHDLIQLRPEEASRQLTYSDYLVLARSREFRGLRREHQDTCAVHLCEKLSRGFFRVFALYPFWDLIHKRLPLEICEMIMKHLTNEDVCNIYVAAAG
;
A
#
# COMPACT_ATOMS: atom_id res chain seq x y z
N MET A 1 10.36 22.07 -2.67
CA MET A 1 10.13 20.62 -2.64
C MET A 1 8.85 20.23 -1.90
N HIS A 2 8.68 20.64 -0.63
CA HIS A 2 7.51 20.25 0.19
C HIS A 2 6.15 20.58 -0.45
N VAL A 3 6.04 21.71 -1.16
CA VAL A 3 4.82 22.06 -1.90
C VAL A 3 4.44 20.97 -2.91
N ILE A 4 5.41 20.44 -3.66
CA ILE A 4 5.18 19.39 -4.66
C ILE A 4 4.74 18.10 -3.94
N CYS A 5 5.46 17.70 -2.88
CA CYS A 5 5.15 16.50 -2.10
C CYS A 5 3.78 16.58 -1.39
N ASN A 6 3.26 17.78 -1.13
CA ASN A 6 1.95 18.00 -0.48
C ASN A 6 0.77 18.05 -1.46
N ARG A 7 0.99 18.00 -2.78
CA ARG A 7 -0.10 18.01 -3.77
C ARG A 7 -0.95 16.75 -3.75
N LYS A 8 -0.45 15.64 -3.17
CA LYS A 8 -1.12 14.32 -3.13
C LYS A 8 -1.47 13.77 -4.52
N VAL A 9 -0.74 14.24 -5.53
CA VAL A 9 -0.80 13.79 -6.92
C VAL A 9 0.62 13.38 -7.30
N ASP A 10 0.75 12.16 -7.80
CA ASP A 10 2.04 11.59 -8.18
C ASP A 10 2.18 11.72 -9.69
N ASP A 11 2.61 12.89 -10.14
CA ASP A 11 2.75 13.28 -11.54
C ASP A 11 4.15 13.84 -11.83
N ASP A 12 4.44 14.08 -13.11
CA ASP A 12 5.77 14.45 -13.61
C ASP A 12 6.22 15.87 -13.19
N ILE A 13 5.44 16.58 -12.35
CA ILE A 13 5.78 17.95 -11.93
C ILE A 13 7.07 17.97 -11.11
N ILE A 14 7.40 16.91 -10.38
CA ILE A 14 8.70 16.85 -9.68
C ILE A 14 9.86 16.80 -10.68
N GLU A 15 9.71 16.06 -11.78
CA GLU A 15 10.72 16.01 -12.84
C GLU A 15 10.83 17.34 -13.57
N ILE A 16 9.70 17.97 -13.92
CA ILE A 16 9.67 19.28 -14.56
C ILE A 16 10.34 20.33 -13.66
N PHE A 17 10.05 20.31 -12.36
CA PHE A 17 10.68 21.20 -11.39
C PHE A 17 12.20 21.01 -11.39
N PHE A 18 12.65 19.78 -11.28
CA PHE A 18 14.06 19.47 -11.24
C PHE A 18 14.79 19.79 -12.55
N LYS A 19 14.17 19.56 -13.70
CA LYS A 19 14.68 19.97 -15.00
C LYS A 19 14.87 21.49 -15.07
N ALA A 20 13.92 22.27 -14.56
CA ALA A 20 14.05 23.72 -14.52
C ALA A 20 15.19 24.19 -13.60
N ILE A 21 15.44 23.50 -12.49
CA ILE A 21 16.59 23.75 -11.61
C ILE A 21 17.91 23.45 -12.34
N ASP A 22 17.98 22.33 -13.04
CA ASP A 22 19.16 21.92 -13.81
C ASP A 22 19.45 22.93 -14.96
N ASP A 23 18.42 23.32 -15.72
CA ASP A 23 18.49 24.28 -16.82
C ASP A 23 18.93 25.67 -16.37
N THR A 24 18.58 26.06 -15.12
CA THR A 24 18.95 27.34 -14.52
C THR A 24 20.23 27.27 -13.69
N GLN A 25 20.88 26.11 -13.61
CA GLN A 25 22.08 25.85 -12.79
C GLN A 25 21.89 26.23 -11.31
N GLN A 26 20.66 26.11 -10.80
CA GLN A 26 20.37 26.33 -9.38
C GLN A 26 20.60 25.04 -8.59
N THR A 27 20.73 25.17 -7.28
CA THR A 27 20.81 24.04 -6.36
C THR A 27 19.58 24.03 -5.46
N VAL A 28 19.00 22.85 -5.22
CA VAL A 28 17.92 22.67 -4.26
C VAL A 28 18.38 21.75 -3.15
N GLN A 29 18.15 22.15 -1.91
CA GLN A 29 18.37 21.29 -0.75
C GLN A 29 17.30 20.20 -0.73
N ILE A 30 17.69 18.97 -1.06
CA ILE A 30 16.79 17.82 -1.21
C ILE A 30 16.19 17.41 0.13
N ASP A 31 17.00 17.37 1.20
CA ASP A 31 16.57 16.99 2.55
C ASP A 31 16.22 18.20 3.42
N ALA A 32 15.73 19.29 2.82
CA ALA A 32 15.25 20.43 3.59
C ALA A 32 14.09 20.01 4.51
N LEU A 33 14.08 20.47 5.76
CA LEU A 33 13.02 20.16 6.70
C LEU A 33 11.85 21.15 6.56
N ASP A 34 10.61 20.67 6.67
CA ASP A 34 9.44 21.53 6.85
C ASP A 34 9.27 21.98 8.32
N ASN A 35 8.18 22.70 8.59
CA ASN A 35 7.86 23.17 9.94
C ASN A 35 7.55 22.04 10.94
N ASP A 36 7.31 20.82 10.45
CA ASP A 36 7.08 19.62 11.27
C ASP A 36 8.34 18.72 11.34
N ASN A 37 9.50 19.27 10.95
CA ASN A 37 10.78 18.56 10.87
C ASN A 37 10.78 17.35 9.92
N ARG A 38 10.03 17.41 8.82
CA ARG A 38 9.98 16.34 7.82
C ARG A 38 10.77 16.66 6.58
N THR A 39 11.45 15.65 6.05
CA THR A 39 12.06 15.72 4.72
C THR A 39 10.98 15.60 3.63
N PRO A 40 11.27 16.03 2.39
CA PRO A 40 10.36 15.79 1.28
C PRO A 40 10.12 14.31 1.01
N LEU A 41 11.11 13.44 1.26
CA LEU A 41 10.97 12.00 1.14
C LEU A 41 9.91 11.45 2.11
N GLN A 42 9.90 11.92 3.36
CA GLN A 42 8.87 11.58 4.34
C GLN A 42 7.48 12.09 3.95
N LEU A 43 7.38 13.30 3.39
CA LEU A 43 6.12 13.81 2.85
C LEU A 43 5.61 12.99 1.66
N ALA A 44 6.49 12.62 0.73
CA ALA A 44 6.15 11.79 -0.42
C ALA A 44 5.64 10.41 0.00
N ALA A 45 6.30 9.78 0.99
CA ALA A 45 5.85 8.54 1.61
C ALA A 45 4.47 8.68 2.27
N SER A 46 4.26 9.74 3.05
CA SER A 46 2.98 10.01 3.75
C SER A 46 1.80 10.19 2.78
N ASN A 47 2.08 10.73 1.59
CA ASN A 47 1.06 11.04 0.58
C ASN A 47 0.93 9.96 -0.51
N PHE A 48 1.60 8.81 -0.35
CA PHE A 48 1.60 7.69 -1.30
C PHE A 48 2.02 8.11 -2.71
N LEU A 49 3.21 8.70 -2.82
CA LEU A 49 3.78 9.23 -4.05
C LEU A 49 5.01 8.40 -4.50
N PRO A 50 4.85 7.13 -4.92
CA PRO A 50 5.98 6.27 -5.30
C PRO A 50 6.86 6.85 -6.41
N HIS A 51 6.32 7.52 -7.42
CA HIS A 51 7.13 8.15 -8.47
C HIS A 51 7.94 9.33 -7.90
N THR A 52 7.32 10.17 -7.08
CA THR A 52 8.02 11.24 -6.35
C THR A 52 9.15 10.69 -5.48
N ILE A 53 8.96 9.54 -4.82
CA ILE A 53 10.03 8.86 -4.05
C ILE A 53 11.18 8.48 -4.96
N ASP A 54 10.92 7.82 -6.09
CA ASP A 54 11.95 7.43 -7.05
C ASP A 54 12.79 8.65 -7.47
N VAL A 55 12.13 9.75 -7.85
CA VAL A 55 12.81 10.98 -8.29
C VAL A 55 13.60 11.64 -7.16
N LEU A 56 13.09 11.68 -5.93
CA LEU A 56 13.82 12.24 -4.79
C LEU A 56 15.09 11.42 -4.48
N LEU A 57 14.99 10.10 -4.51
CA LEU A 57 16.13 9.20 -4.28
C LEU A 57 17.16 9.29 -5.42
N ASP A 58 16.72 9.44 -6.67
CA ASP A 58 17.62 9.70 -7.81
C ASP A 58 18.38 11.02 -7.69
N ARG A 59 17.81 11.99 -6.95
CA ARG A 59 18.44 13.28 -6.64
C ARG A 59 19.27 13.26 -5.36
N GLY A 60 19.46 12.10 -4.76
CA GLY A 60 20.32 11.91 -3.59
C GLY A 60 19.66 12.27 -2.26
N ALA A 61 18.32 12.15 -2.15
CA ALA A 61 17.65 12.22 -0.85
C ALA A 61 18.23 11.16 0.10
N ASP A 62 18.53 11.56 1.33
CA ASP A 62 19.08 10.67 2.33
C ASP A 62 18.04 9.65 2.83
N LEU A 63 18.36 8.37 2.70
CA LEU A 63 17.53 7.26 3.17
C LEU A 63 17.94 6.79 4.57
N SER A 64 19.13 7.13 5.05
CA SER A 64 19.67 6.63 6.33
C SER A 64 18.92 7.16 7.55
N SER A 65 18.37 8.37 7.43
CA SER A 65 17.54 9.01 8.45
C SER A 65 16.03 8.83 8.21
N PHE A 66 15.65 8.06 7.18
CA PHE A 66 14.24 7.86 6.85
C PHE A 66 13.54 7.00 7.91
N VAL A 67 12.54 7.59 8.56
CA VAL A 67 11.59 6.90 9.41
C VAL A 67 10.22 6.97 8.73
N PHE A 68 9.60 5.82 8.53
CA PHE A 68 8.28 5.77 7.92
C PHE A 68 7.25 6.45 8.86
N PRO A 69 6.48 7.44 8.37
CA PRO A 69 5.63 8.26 9.22
C PRO A 69 4.34 7.51 9.57
N THR A 70 4.32 6.71 10.64
CA THR A 70 3.14 5.88 11.00
C THR A 70 2.18 6.50 12.00
N GLU A 71 2.63 7.31 12.95
CA GLU A 71 1.75 7.79 14.02
C GLU A 71 0.78 8.91 13.57
N ASN A 72 0.86 9.35 12.31
CA ASN A 72 0.17 10.56 11.87
C ASN A 72 -0.14 10.63 10.35
N ILE A 73 -0.23 9.49 9.65
CA ILE A 73 -0.63 9.43 8.21
C ILE A 73 -1.94 10.23 7.94
N PHE A 74 -2.76 10.44 8.98
CA PHE A 74 -4.13 10.97 8.87
C PHE A 74 -4.34 12.38 9.41
N THR A 75 -3.50 12.89 10.31
CA THR A 75 -3.70 14.22 10.91
C THR A 75 -3.20 15.34 9.98
N PHE A 76 -2.25 15.07 9.10
CA PHE A 76 -1.55 16.10 8.32
C PHE A 76 -2.20 16.47 6.99
N GLY A 77 -3.37 15.91 6.69
CA GLY A 77 -4.10 16.17 5.45
C GLY A 77 -5.38 17.00 5.57
N GLY A 78 -5.76 17.43 6.78
CA GLY A 78 -7.05 18.07 7.04
C GLY A 78 -8.24 17.10 7.16
N PHE A 79 -8.00 15.79 7.13
CA PHE A 79 -9.02 14.79 7.44
C PHE A 79 -8.99 14.51 8.94
N THR A 80 -9.72 15.29 9.71
CA THR A 80 -10.10 14.88 11.06
C THR A 80 -10.88 13.57 10.97
N ALA A 81 -10.64 12.66 11.91
CA ALA A 81 -11.32 11.36 12.06
C ALA A 81 -12.87 11.44 12.15
N SER A 82 -13.45 12.64 12.03
CA SER A 82 -14.89 12.92 11.96
C SER A 82 -15.49 12.74 10.56
N TYR A 83 -14.69 12.61 9.50
CA TYR A 83 -15.19 12.29 8.16
C TYR A 83 -15.00 10.80 7.87
N CYS A 84 -16.12 10.11 7.63
CA CYS A 84 -16.17 8.70 7.25
C CYS A 84 -15.08 8.43 6.19
N PRO A 85 -14.05 7.61 6.47
CA PRO A 85 -13.00 7.34 5.51
C PRO A 85 -13.66 6.78 4.28
N ASP A 86 -13.56 7.52 3.18
CA ASP A 86 -14.14 7.15 1.90
C ASP A 86 -13.67 5.72 1.55
N CYS A 87 -14.54 4.85 1.04
CA CYS A 87 -14.20 3.45 0.77
C CYS A 87 -13.03 3.28 -0.22
N HIS A 88 -12.81 4.24 -1.12
CA HIS A 88 -11.61 4.27 -1.97
C HIS A 88 -10.32 4.53 -1.18
N PHE A 89 -10.42 5.10 0.02
CA PHE A 89 -9.31 5.38 0.90
C PHE A 89 -8.63 4.09 1.37
N LYS A 90 -9.39 3.02 1.66
CA LYS A 90 -8.83 1.73 2.11
C LYS A 90 -7.86 1.14 1.10
N LEU A 91 -8.28 1.01 -0.16
CA LEU A 91 -7.44 0.46 -1.22
C LEU A 91 -6.25 1.38 -1.48
N ARG A 92 -6.47 2.70 -1.53
CA ARG A 92 -5.41 3.70 -1.70
C ARG A 92 -4.36 3.63 -0.58
N LEU A 93 -4.80 3.41 0.66
CA LEU A 93 -3.94 3.27 1.82
C LEU A 93 -3.07 2.03 1.70
N ALA A 94 -3.67 0.85 1.54
CA ALA A 94 -2.92 -0.41 1.47
C ALA A 94 -1.94 -0.44 0.30
N SER A 95 -2.44 -0.15 -0.91
CA SER A 95 -1.61 -0.14 -2.13
C SER A 95 -0.55 0.96 -2.09
N GLY A 96 -0.89 2.15 -1.58
CA GLY A 96 0.04 3.27 -1.46
C GLY A 96 1.17 3.00 -0.49
N THR A 97 0.85 2.50 0.71
CA THR A 97 1.86 2.10 1.70
C THR A 97 2.81 1.06 1.12
N LEU A 98 2.29 -0.03 0.56
CA LEU A 98 3.13 -1.10 0.02
C LEU A 98 3.90 -0.69 -1.23
N ALA A 99 3.33 0.17 -2.08
CA ALA A 99 4.06 0.74 -3.22
C ALA A 99 5.24 1.60 -2.76
N VAL A 100 5.06 2.42 -1.72
CA VAL A 100 6.15 3.21 -1.13
C VAL A 100 7.25 2.30 -0.60
N PHE A 101 6.91 1.30 0.20
CA PHE A 101 7.90 0.35 0.73
C PHE A 101 8.64 -0.39 -0.38
N GLU A 102 7.95 -0.84 -1.43
CA GLU A 102 8.58 -1.48 -2.58
C GLU A 102 9.62 -0.56 -3.27
N ARG A 103 9.36 0.75 -3.36
CA ARG A 103 10.34 1.70 -3.92
C ARG A 103 11.53 1.90 -2.98
N LEU A 104 11.29 2.03 -1.69
CA LEU A 104 12.35 2.17 -0.71
C LEU A 104 13.26 0.93 -0.69
N GLU A 105 12.69 -0.28 -0.67
CA GLU A 105 13.44 -1.54 -0.72
C GLU A 105 14.32 -1.64 -1.97
N LYS A 106 13.79 -1.26 -3.14
CA LYS A 106 14.56 -1.21 -4.39
C LYS A 106 15.77 -0.26 -4.33
N ARG A 107 15.78 0.69 -3.40
CA ARG A 107 16.88 1.65 -3.17
C ARG A 107 17.72 1.31 -1.94
N GLY A 108 17.57 0.11 -1.38
CA GLY A 108 18.39 -0.40 -0.28
C GLY A 108 17.85 -0.11 1.12
N TYR A 109 16.58 0.31 1.25
CA TYR A 109 15.92 0.36 2.55
C TYR A 109 15.57 -1.05 3.03
N GLU A 110 16.06 -1.42 4.21
CA GLU A 110 15.69 -2.69 4.84
C GLU A 110 14.50 -2.47 5.78
N LEU A 111 13.36 -3.11 5.49
CA LEU A 111 12.22 -3.08 6.40
C LEU A 111 12.60 -3.71 7.74
N THR A 112 12.47 -2.91 8.80
CA THR A 112 12.68 -3.38 10.17
C THR A 112 11.44 -4.12 10.66
N GLN A 113 11.60 -4.90 11.74
CA GLN A 113 10.46 -5.50 12.43
C GLN A 113 9.44 -4.46 12.92
N ASN A 114 9.91 -3.27 13.30
CA ASN A 114 9.01 -2.18 13.68
C ASN A 114 8.19 -1.70 12.48
N ASP A 115 8.77 -1.56 11.30
CA ASP A 115 8.03 -1.12 10.10
C ASP A 115 6.90 -2.09 9.76
N VAL A 116 7.18 -3.39 9.76
CA VAL A 116 6.17 -4.44 9.52
C VAL A 116 5.09 -4.44 10.61
N LEU A 117 5.47 -4.22 11.88
CA LEU A 117 4.51 -4.10 12.98
C LEU A 117 3.58 -2.89 12.78
N GLN A 118 4.14 -1.76 12.33
CA GLN A 118 3.38 -0.55 12.09
C GLN A 118 2.43 -0.70 10.89
N ILE A 119 2.88 -1.35 9.80
CA ILE A 119 2.02 -1.71 8.66
C ILE A 119 0.89 -2.65 9.14
N SER A 120 1.21 -3.65 9.96
CA SER A 120 0.20 -4.58 10.50
C SER A 120 -0.85 -3.85 11.35
N LYS A 121 -0.41 -2.94 12.24
CA LYS A 121 -1.31 -2.09 13.03
C LYS A 121 -2.17 -1.17 12.14
N LEU A 122 -1.57 -0.61 11.09
CA LEU A 122 -2.29 0.21 10.11
C LEU A 122 -3.40 -0.60 9.44
N PHE A 123 -3.11 -1.79 8.94
CA PHE A 123 -4.11 -2.65 8.29
C PHE A 123 -5.25 -3.04 9.25
N ALA A 124 -4.92 -3.38 10.50
CA ALA A 124 -5.91 -3.67 11.54
C ALA A 124 -6.80 -2.45 11.86
N ASN A 125 -6.20 -1.29 12.09
CA ASN A 125 -6.91 -0.05 12.45
C ASN A 125 -7.92 0.37 11.36
N TYR A 126 -7.57 0.17 10.08
CA TYR A 126 -8.42 0.52 8.94
C TYR A 126 -9.31 -0.63 8.46
N LYS A 127 -9.31 -1.78 9.17
CA LYS A 127 -10.11 -2.97 8.83
C LYS A 127 -9.90 -3.38 7.38
N LEU A 128 -8.63 -3.48 6.98
CA LEU A 128 -8.22 -3.80 5.60
C LEU A 128 -8.17 -5.30 5.31
N PHE A 129 -8.31 -6.14 6.34
CA PHE A 129 -8.40 -7.59 6.19
C PHE A 129 -9.80 -8.04 5.83
N GLU A 130 -9.90 -8.98 4.91
CA GLU A 130 -11.16 -9.64 4.57
C GLU A 130 -11.51 -10.61 5.70
N LYS A 131 -12.76 -10.56 6.18
CA LYS A 131 -13.22 -11.48 7.21
C LYS A 131 -13.67 -12.78 6.56
N SER A 132 -13.43 -13.90 7.22
CA SER A 132 -13.85 -15.23 6.75
C SER A 132 -15.36 -15.33 6.47
N VAL A 133 -16.20 -14.63 7.25
CA VAL A 133 -17.66 -14.56 7.06
C VAL A 133 -18.11 -13.78 5.82
N ASP A 134 -17.21 -13.02 5.18
CA ASP A 134 -17.51 -12.20 4.01
C ASP A 134 -17.14 -12.90 2.69
N LEU A 135 -16.36 -13.99 2.75
CA LEU A 135 -15.95 -14.80 1.58
C LEU A 135 -17.12 -15.58 0.94
N ASP A 136 -18.16 -15.89 1.71
CA ASP A 136 -19.34 -16.68 1.27
C ASP A 136 -20.43 -15.84 0.61
N LYS A 137 -20.27 -14.51 0.50
CA LYS A 137 -21.24 -13.64 -0.16
C LYS A 137 -20.81 -13.47 -1.61
N SER A 138 -21.61 -13.96 -2.56
CA SER A 138 -21.39 -13.70 -3.99
C SER A 138 -21.77 -12.28 -4.39
N TRP A 139 -21.15 -11.28 -3.73
CA TRP A 139 -21.39 -9.86 -3.98
C TRP A 139 -20.97 -9.45 -5.39
N TYR A 140 -20.14 -10.24 -6.05
CA TYR A 140 -19.69 -10.05 -7.42
C TYR A 140 -20.68 -10.56 -8.48
N ASP A 141 -21.71 -11.32 -8.09
CA ASP A 141 -22.80 -11.76 -8.97
C ASP A 141 -23.89 -10.68 -9.15
N ASP A 142 -23.80 -9.55 -8.42
CA ASP A 142 -24.66 -8.40 -8.66
C ASP A 142 -24.45 -7.89 -10.09
N GLU A 143 -25.51 -7.96 -10.92
CA GLU A 143 -25.41 -7.65 -12.36
C GLU A 143 -24.95 -6.22 -12.62
N GLU A 144 -25.40 -5.27 -11.78
CA GLU A 144 -25.00 -3.87 -11.88
C GLU A 144 -23.51 -3.72 -11.57
N PHE A 145 -23.04 -4.32 -10.48
CA PHE A 145 -21.64 -4.36 -10.11
C PHE A 145 -20.80 -4.98 -11.23
N ALA A 146 -21.14 -6.19 -11.68
CA ALA A 146 -20.39 -6.92 -12.69
C ALA A 146 -20.24 -6.12 -13.99
N SER A 147 -21.33 -5.47 -14.43
CA SER A 147 -21.33 -4.59 -15.62
C SER A 147 -20.38 -3.40 -15.47
N ARG A 148 -20.32 -2.79 -14.28
CA ARG A 148 -19.43 -1.65 -14.01
C ARG A 148 -17.99 -2.07 -13.79
N ALA A 149 -17.77 -3.18 -13.08
CA ALA A 149 -16.46 -3.75 -12.82
C ALA A 149 -15.75 -4.17 -14.11
N LYS A 150 -16.48 -4.72 -15.09
CA LYS A 150 -15.95 -5.03 -16.44
C LYS A 150 -15.48 -3.80 -17.22
N LYS A 151 -16.04 -2.62 -16.92
CA LYS A 151 -15.64 -1.34 -17.55
C LYS A 151 -14.49 -0.66 -16.81
N CYS A 152 -14.21 -1.07 -15.58
CA CYS A 152 -13.12 -0.54 -14.77
C CYS A 152 -11.83 -1.27 -15.11
N MET A 153 -11.08 -0.75 -16.07
CA MET A 153 -9.83 -1.38 -16.52
C MET A 153 -8.69 -1.06 -15.55
N VAL A 154 -7.98 -2.10 -15.10
CA VAL A 154 -6.76 -1.97 -14.29
C VAL A 154 -5.55 -1.83 -15.20
N LYS A 155 -5.51 -2.65 -16.25
CA LYS A 155 -4.57 -2.59 -17.39
C LYS A 155 -5.33 -2.99 -18.66
N PRO A 156 -4.78 -2.82 -19.87
CA PRO A 156 -5.53 -3.01 -21.13
C PRO A 156 -6.24 -4.37 -21.28
N ASP A 157 -5.69 -5.43 -20.68
CA ASP A 157 -6.16 -6.82 -20.75
C ASP A 157 -6.79 -7.34 -19.46
N LEU A 158 -6.99 -6.50 -18.44
CA LEU A 158 -7.53 -6.93 -17.14
C LEU A 158 -8.45 -5.87 -16.51
N SER A 159 -9.71 -6.24 -16.35
CA SER A 159 -10.71 -5.42 -15.65
C SER A 159 -10.72 -5.70 -14.14
N LEU A 160 -11.39 -4.83 -13.37
CA LEU A 160 -11.66 -5.04 -11.94
C LEU A 160 -12.41 -6.36 -11.72
N HIS A 161 -13.36 -6.68 -12.61
CA HIS A 161 -14.13 -7.92 -12.54
C HIS A 161 -13.23 -9.15 -12.66
N ASP A 162 -12.27 -9.12 -13.59
CA ASP A 162 -11.30 -10.21 -13.77
C ASP A 162 -10.36 -10.30 -12.56
N LEU A 163 -9.87 -9.14 -12.08
CA LEU A 163 -8.96 -9.06 -10.94
C LEU A 163 -9.54 -9.66 -9.65
N ILE A 164 -10.82 -9.41 -9.36
CA ILE A 164 -11.48 -9.96 -8.17
C ILE A 164 -11.46 -11.50 -8.21
N GLN A 165 -11.63 -12.09 -9.39
CA GLN A 165 -11.67 -13.55 -9.58
C GLN A 165 -10.29 -14.20 -9.60
N LEU A 166 -9.21 -13.44 -9.85
CA LEU A 166 -7.85 -14.00 -9.85
C LEU A 166 -7.47 -14.50 -8.46
N ARG A 167 -6.70 -15.59 -8.43
CA ARG A 167 -6.04 -16.03 -7.20
C ARG A 167 -4.97 -15.00 -6.79
N PRO A 168 -4.70 -14.80 -5.49
CA PRO A 168 -3.67 -13.85 -5.03
C PRO A 168 -2.32 -14.05 -5.72
N GLU A 169 -1.91 -15.31 -5.93
CA GLU A 169 -0.64 -15.66 -6.59
C GLU A 169 -0.62 -15.37 -8.09
N GLU A 170 -1.78 -15.33 -8.75
CA GLU A 170 -1.89 -14.95 -10.16
C GLU A 170 -1.90 -13.42 -10.31
N ALA A 171 -2.59 -12.74 -9.39
CA ALA A 171 -2.64 -11.28 -9.36
C ALA A 171 -1.25 -10.67 -9.07
N SER A 172 -0.49 -11.24 -8.13
CA SER A 172 0.85 -10.75 -7.78
C SER A 172 1.88 -10.91 -8.89
N ARG A 173 1.67 -11.82 -9.85
CA ARG A 173 2.51 -11.96 -11.04
C ARG A 173 2.20 -10.95 -12.13
N GLN A 174 1.00 -10.37 -12.11
CA GLN A 174 0.50 -9.51 -13.19
C GLN A 174 0.44 -8.03 -12.80
N LEU A 175 0.38 -7.73 -11.50
CA LEU A 175 0.15 -6.38 -10.99
C LEU A 175 1.14 -6.04 -9.88
N THR A 176 1.60 -4.79 -9.92
CA THR A 176 2.37 -4.13 -8.88
C THR A 176 1.44 -3.40 -7.90
N TYR A 177 1.94 -3.02 -6.72
CA TYR A 177 1.16 -2.18 -5.81
C TYR A 177 0.76 -0.83 -6.42
N SER A 178 1.59 -0.28 -7.30
CA SER A 178 1.29 0.95 -8.04
C SER A 178 0.06 0.80 -8.96
N ASP A 179 -0.17 -0.37 -9.55
CA ASP A 179 -1.35 -0.62 -10.40
C ASP A 179 -2.64 -0.55 -9.57
N TYR A 180 -2.64 -1.14 -8.37
CA TYR A 180 -3.76 -1.02 -7.43
C TYR A 180 -3.96 0.43 -6.95
N LEU A 181 -2.89 1.19 -6.78
CA LEU A 181 -2.95 2.60 -6.38
C LEU A 181 -3.58 3.47 -7.48
N VAL A 182 -3.23 3.23 -8.75
CA VAL A 182 -3.84 3.88 -9.92
C VAL A 182 -5.32 3.52 -10.00
N LEU A 183 -5.66 2.23 -9.85
CA LEU A 183 -7.04 1.76 -9.79
C LEU A 183 -7.85 2.48 -8.70
N ALA A 184 -7.33 2.60 -7.48
CA ALA A 184 -7.98 3.30 -6.37
C ALA A 184 -8.21 4.80 -6.64
N ARG A 185 -7.41 5.40 -7.53
CA ARG A 185 -7.54 6.81 -7.96
C ARG A 185 -8.41 6.98 -9.20
N SER A 186 -8.75 5.90 -9.92
CA SER A 186 -9.55 5.93 -11.15
C SER A 186 -10.97 6.47 -10.93
N ARG A 187 -11.53 7.10 -11.97
CA ARG A 187 -12.91 7.62 -11.92
C ARG A 187 -13.92 6.49 -11.91
N GLU A 188 -13.60 5.40 -12.58
CA GLU A 188 -14.41 4.19 -12.73
C GLU A 188 -14.61 3.53 -11.36
N PHE A 189 -13.52 3.32 -10.62
CA PHE A 189 -13.59 2.75 -9.27
C PHE A 189 -14.33 3.68 -8.30
N ARG A 190 -14.03 4.99 -8.33
CA ARG A 190 -14.73 6.01 -7.52
C ARG A 190 -16.21 6.17 -7.89
N GLY A 191 -16.59 5.77 -9.08
CA GLY A 191 -17.98 5.82 -9.52
C GLY A 191 -18.83 4.69 -8.91
N LEU A 192 -18.24 3.57 -8.51
CA LEU A 192 -18.97 2.40 -7.99
C LEU A 192 -19.88 2.76 -6.79
N ARG A 193 -20.92 1.96 -6.54
CA ARG A 193 -21.75 2.16 -5.34
C ARG A 193 -20.89 1.98 -4.10
N ARG A 194 -21.18 2.75 -3.06
CA ARG A 194 -20.40 2.80 -1.81
C ARG A 194 -20.17 1.42 -1.18
N GLU A 195 -21.22 0.59 -1.16
CA GLU A 195 -21.16 -0.78 -0.62
C GLU A 195 -20.20 -1.65 -1.44
N HIS A 196 -20.34 -1.66 -2.77
CA HIS A 196 -19.43 -2.38 -3.66
C HIS A 196 -17.99 -1.88 -3.56
N GLN A 197 -17.79 -0.57 -3.39
CA GLN A 197 -16.46 0.01 -3.21
C GLN A 197 -15.79 -0.52 -1.94
N ASP A 198 -16.50 -0.54 -0.81
CA ASP A 198 -15.92 -0.98 0.45
C ASP A 198 -15.54 -2.46 0.41
N THR A 199 -16.46 -3.30 -0.08
CA THR A 199 -16.21 -4.75 -0.22
C THR A 199 -15.10 -5.03 -1.22
N CYS A 200 -15.09 -4.37 -2.39
CA CYS A 200 -13.99 -4.46 -3.36
C CYS A 200 -12.66 -4.04 -2.74
N ALA A 201 -12.64 -2.90 -2.04
CA ALA A 201 -11.41 -2.36 -1.48
C ALA A 201 -10.81 -3.34 -0.47
N VAL A 202 -11.62 -3.89 0.45
CA VAL A 202 -11.14 -4.88 1.42
C VAL A 202 -10.66 -6.15 0.72
N HIS A 203 -11.41 -6.68 -0.25
CA HIS A 203 -11.02 -7.88 -0.99
C HIS A 203 -9.70 -7.69 -1.75
N LEU A 204 -9.52 -6.54 -2.40
CA LEU A 204 -8.28 -6.21 -3.09
C LEU A 204 -7.11 -5.97 -2.13
N CYS A 205 -7.35 -5.33 -0.98
CA CYS A 205 -6.36 -5.18 0.10
C CYS A 205 -5.88 -6.55 0.59
N GLU A 206 -6.80 -7.49 0.85
CA GLU A 206 -6.47 -8.87 1.23
C GLU A 206 -5.60 -9.53 0.15
N LYS A 207 -6.02 -9.43 -1.11
CA LYS A 207 -5.33 -10.04 -2.24
C LYS A 207 -3.91 -9.49 -2.43
N LEU A 208 -3.75 -8.16 -2.47
CA LEU A 208 -2.48 -7.52 -2.77
C LEU A 208 -1.46 -7.69 -1.62
N SER A 209 -1.91 -7.64 -0.36
CA SER A 209 -1.01 -7.73 0.80
C SER A 209 -0.64 -9.16 1.20
N ARG A 210 -1.27 -10.18 0.59
CA ARG A 210 -1.07 -11.60 0.92
C ARG A 210 0.38 -12.05 0.83
N GLY A 211 1.08 -11.63 -0.23
CA GLY A 211 2.49 -11.97 -0.42
C GLY A 211 3.38 -11.32 0.65
N PHE A 212 3.16 -10.03 0.90
CA PHE A 212 3.89 -9.24 1.89
C PHE A 212 3.82 -9.90 3.28
N PHE A 213 2.61 -10.09 3.83
CA PHE A 213 2.48 -10.61 5.21
C PHE A 213 3.00 -12.04 5.35
N ARG A 214 2.81 -12.89 4.34
CA ARG A 214 3.33 -14.27 4.37
C ARG A 214 4.86 -14.30 4.45
N VAL A 215 5.56 -13.47 3.66
CA VAL A 215 7.03 -13.43 3.71
C VAL A 215 7.53 -13.01 5.08
N PHE A 216 6.95 -11.94 5.65
CA PHE A 216 7.41 -11.41 6.93
C PHE A 216 7.02 -12.25 8.15
N ALA A 217 5.93 -13.03 8.08
CA ALA A 217 5.51 -13.89 9.18
C ALA A 217 6.18 -15.27 9.18
N LEU A 218 6.83 -15.70 8.09
CA LEU A 218 7.39 -17.07 7.98
C LEU A 218 8.37 -17.40 9.11
N TYR A 219 9.39 -16.57 9.28
CA TYR A 219 10.42 -16.78 10.30
C TYR A 219 9.89 -16.56 11.72
N PRO A 220 9.14 -15.48 12.01
CA PRO A 220 8.50 -15.33 13.32
C PRO A 220 7.60 -16.51 13.70
N PHE A 221 6.82 -17.04 12.75
CA PHE A 221 6.02 -18.25 12.97
C PHE A 221 6.89 -19.48 13.26
N TRP A 222 7.96 -19.68 12.48
CA TRP A 222 8.87 -20.80 12.66
C TRP A 222 9.59 -20.77 14.02
N ASP A 223 9.97 -19.57 14.47
CA ASP A 223 10.54 -19.35 15.79
C ASP A 223 9.51 -19.58 16.91
N LEU A 224 8.27 -19.11 16.72
CA LEU A 224 7.16 -19.31 17.67
C LEU A 224 6.86 -20.79 17.94
N ILE A 225 6.94 -21.64 16.91
CA ILE A 225 6.77 -23.09 17.06
C ILE A 225 8.07 -23.80 17.48
N HIS A 226 9.11 -23.06 17.90
CA HIS A 226 10.43 -23.57 18.25
C HIS A 226 11.05 -24.47 17.17
N LYS A 227 10.88 -24.09 15.90
CA LYS A 227 11.45 -24.77 14.73
C LYS A 227 11.10 -26.26 14.65
N ARG A 228 9.95 -26.65 15.20
CA ARG A 228 9.48 -28.04 15.25
C ARG A 228 9.12 -28.63 13.89
N LEU A 229 8.81 -27.77 12.91
CA LEU A 229 8.47 -28.17 11.55
C LEU A 229 9.52 -27.63 10.57
N PRO A 230 9.80 -28.33 9.45
CA PRO A 230 10.56 -27.78 8.33
C PRO A 230 9.90 -26.50 7.78
N LEU A 231 10.72 -25.60 7.21
CA LEU A 231 10.25 -24.32 6.66
C LEU A 231 9.20 -24.52 5.55
N GLU A 232 9.34 -25.55 4.74
CA GLU A 232 8.41 -25.88 3.65
C GLU A 232 7.01 -26.22 4.19
N ILE A 233 6.94 -26.88 5.35
CA ILE A 233 5.66 -27.19 6.01
C ILE A 233 5.07 -25.89 6.59
N CYS A 234 5.89 -25.03 7.18
CA CYS A 234 5.45 -23.72 7.67
C CYS A 234 4.85 -22.86 6.53
N GLU A 235 5.50 -22.82 5.37
CA GLU A 235 4.98 -22.14 4.18
C GLU A 235 3.64 -22.71 3.73
N MET A 236 3.47 -24.05 3.75
CA MET A 236 2.19 -24.68 3.42
C MET A 236 1.09 -24.28 4.41
N ILE A 237 1.38 -24.26 5.71
CA ILE A 237 0.41 -23.84 6.74
C ILE A 237 -0.02 -22.39 6.48
N MET A 238 0.94 -21.48 6.27
CA MET A 238 0.63 -20.06 6.04
C MET A 238 -0.13 -19.79 4.73
N LYS A 239 -0.09 -20.71 3.76
CA LYS A 239 -0.95 -20.58 2.57
C LYS A 239 -2.43 -20.65 2.91
N HIS A 240 -2.81 -21.36 3.97
CA HIS A 240 -4.21 -21.54 4.39
C HIS A 240 -4.71 -20.48 5.38
N LEU A 241 -3.82 -19.67 5.95
CA LEU A 241 -4.16 -18.61 6.90
C LEU A 241 -4.60 -17.33 6.18
N THR A 242 -5.55 -16.60 6.75
CA THR A 242 -5.92 -15.24 6.30
C THR A 242 -4.82 -14.23 6.62
N ASN A 243 -4.81 -13.06 6.00
CA ASN A 243 -3.84 -12.04 6.38
C ASN A 243 -3.99 -11.61 7.85
N GLU A 244 -5.21 -11.58 8.37
CA GLU A 244 -5.46 -11.27 9.77
C GLU A 244 -4.78 -12.30 10.69
N ASP A 245 -4.91 -13.60 10.40
CA ASP A 245 -4.22 -14.65 11.15
C ASP A 245 -2.69 -14.49 11.08
N VAL A 246 -2.17 -14.23 9.88
CA VAL A 246 -0.73 -14.05 9.64
C VAL A 246 -0.19 -12.84 10.40
N CYS A 247 -0.91 -11.71 10.39
CA CYS A 247 -0.58 -10.52 11.16
C CYS A 247 -0.62 -10.79 12.67
N ASN A 248 -1.62 -11.53 13.15
CA ASN A 248 -1.72 -11.88 14.57
C ASN A 248 -0.56 -12.76 15.02
N ILE A 249 -0.12 -13.71 14.20
CA ILE A 249 1.08 -14.51 14.46
C ILE A 249 2.32 -13.62 14.53
N TYR A 250 2.47 -12.70 13.58
CA TYR A 250 3.60 -11.75 13.57
C TYR A 250 3.64 -10.90 14.84
N VAL A 251 2.51 -10.31 15.22
CA VAL A 251 2.38 -9.49 16.43
C VAL A 251 2.67 -10.31 17.69
N ALA A 252 2.21 -11.57 17.76
CA ALA A 252 2.46 -12.45 18.89
C ALA A 252 3.93 -12.89 19.02
N ALA A 253 4.65 -13.02 17.90
CA ALA A 253 6.05 -13.39 17.90
C ALA A 253 7.00 -12.20 18.15
N ALA A 254 6.54 -10.97 17.92
CA ALA A 254 7.31 -9.74 18.14
C ALA A 254 7.21 -9.18 19.58
N GLY A 255 6.31 -9.72 20.41
CA GLY A 255 6.13 -9.35 21.82
C GLY A 255 6.79 -10.34 22.77
#